data_AF-A0ABD2N3V6-F1
#
_entry.id   AF-A0ABD2N3V6-F1
#
_cell.length_a   1.000
_cell.length_b   1.000
_cell.length_c   1.000
_cell.angle_alpha   90.00
_cell.angle_beta   90.00
_cell.angle_gamma   90.00
#
_symmetry.space_group_name_H-M   'P 1'
#
loop_
_entity.id
_entity.type
_entity.pdbx_description
1 polymer ?
#
loop_
_entity_poly.entity_id
_entity_poly.type
_entity_poly.pdbx_seq_one_letter_code
_entity_poly.pdbx_strand_id
1 'polypeptide(L)'
;MLKRVKESQNTELVNRYNEYSKQMKSDVEMRKPKYYRNKITLNMNNPKEMWKTVNEFSGRENEGSRNGIERIVVHGREIADERKLASQFNEFLTGVGKILAQTIKQPLREHDQQSK
;
A
#
# COMPACT_ATOMS: atom_id res chain seq x y z
N MET A 1 -10.46 14.06 -18.23
CA MET A 1 -10.30 15.53 -18.31
C MET A 1 -11.33 16.08 -19.28
N LEU A 2 -12.38 16.75 -18.78
CA LEU A 2 -13.38 17.39 -19.64
C LEU A 2 -12.94 18.83 -19.95
N LYS A 3 -12.93 19.16 -21.24
CA LYS A 3 -12.48 20.44 -21.80
C LYS A 3 -13.24 21.60 -21.15
N ARG A 4 -12.49 22.62 -20.76
CA ARG A 4 -12.95 23.94 -20.28
C ARG A 4 -13.94 24.51 -21.30
N VAL A 5 -15.23 24.43 -21.00
CA VAL A 5 -16.27 25.17 -21.74
C VAL A 5 -16.16 26.61 -21.27
N LYS A 6 -15.58 27.43 -22.16
CA LYS A 6 -15.66 28.89 -22.27
C LYS A 6 -16.52 29.53 -21.17
N GLU A 7 -15.84 30.15 -20.20
CA GLU A 7 -16.45 30.98 -19.17
C GLU A 7 -17.43 32.00 -19.77
N SER A 8 -18.68 32.02 -19.26
CA SER A 8 -19.30 33.21 -18.62
C SER A 8 -20.83 33.36 -18.77
N GLN A 9 -21.63 32.35 -19.13
CA GLN A 9 -23.09 32.58 -19.28
C GLN A 9 -24.02 31.70 -18.45
N ASN A 10 -23.53 30.83 -17.56
CA ASN A 10 -24.46 30.18 -16.65
C ASN A 10 -23.83 29.75 -15.33
N THR A 11 -23.40 30.74 -14.53
CA THR A 11 -22.95 30.56 -13.15
C THR A 11 -23.98 29.77 -12.33
N GLU A 12 -25.28 29.96 -12.62
CA GLU A 12 -26.37 29.21 -12.00
C GLU A 12 -26.32 27.70 -12.33
N LEU A 13 -26.12 27.32 -13.60
CA LEU A 13 -25.95 25.91 -13.97
C LEU A 13 -24.72 25.27 -13.31
N VAL A 14 -23.61 25.99 -13.24
CA VAL A 14 -22.38 25.50 -12.58
C VAL A 14 -22.64 25.32 -11.08
N ASN A 15 -23.29 26.28 -10.43
CA ASN A 15 -23.64 26.19 -9.02
C ASN A 15 -24.59 25.01 -8.75
N ARG A 16 -25.65 24.87 -9.55
CA ARG A 16 -26.60 23.76 -9.44
C ARG A 16 -25.94 22.40 -9.66
N TYR A 17 -25.02 22.30 -10.63
CA TYR A 17 -24.22 21.09 -10.84
C TYR A 17 -23.33 20.77 -9.64
N ASN A 18 -22.68 21.78 -9.06
CA ASN A 18 -21.81 21.62 -7.90
C ASN A 18 -22.60 21.22 -6.65
N GLU A 19 -23.76 21.82 -6.42
CA GLU A 19 -24.70 21.46 -5.35
C GLU A 19 -25.16 20.02 -5.49
N TYR A 20 -25.62 19.63 -6.69
CA TYR A 20 -26.03 18.26 -6.97
C TYR A 20 -24.87 17.28 -6.78
N SER A 21 -23.69 17.60 -7.29
CA SER A 21 -22.49 16.76 -7.13
C SER A 21 -22.08 16.62 -5.66
N LYS A 22 -22.22 17.69 -4.87
CA LYS A 22 -21.94 17.67 -3.43
C LYS A 22 -22.96 16.81 -2.69
N GLN A 23 -24.25 16.96 -3.00
CA GLN A 23 -25.32 16.16 -2.43
C GLN A 23 -25.16 14.68 -2.78
N MET A 24 -24.92 14.37 -4.06
CA MET A 24 -24.65 13.01 -4.52
C MET A 24 -23.47 12.38 -3.78
N LYS A 25 -22.34 13.11 -3.66
CA LYS A 25 -21.18 12.62 -2.90
C LYS A 25 -21.54 12.37 -1.43
N SER A 26 -22.25 13.31 -0.80
CA SER A 26 -22.73 13.15 0.57
C SER A 26 -23.60 11.90 0.73
N ASP A 27 -24.54 11.69 -0.18
CA ASP A 27 -25.44 10.53 -0.16
C ASP A 27 -24.68 9.23 -0.34
N VAL A 28 -23.68 9.20 -1.22
CA VAL A 28 -22.81 8.03 -1.41
C VAL A 28 -22.00 7.75 -0.15
N GLU A 29 -21.35 8.76 0.43
CA GLU A 29 -20.55 8.61 1.66
C GLU A 29 -21.42 8.16 2.85
N MET A 30 -22.68 8.59 2.93
CA MET A 30 -23.62 8.13 3.95
C MET A 30 -24.09 6.68 3.73
N ARG A 31 -24.33 6.29 2.47
CA ARG A 31 -24.89 4.96 2.15
C ARG A 31 -23.84 3.87 2.07
N LYS A 32 -22.60 4.21 1.70
CA LYS A 32 -21.50 3.27 1.48
C LYS A 32 -21.19 2.43 2.74
N PRO A 33 -21.06 2.99 3.95
CA PRO A 33 -20.85 2.18 5.17
C PRO A 33 -22.00 1.20 5.43
N LYS A 34 -23.24 1.64 5.23
CA LYS A 34 -24.43 0.81 5.44
C LYS A 34 -24.47 -0.37 4.45
N TYR A 35 -24.15 -0.11 3.19
CA TYR A 35 -24.05 -1.14 2.16
C TYR A 35 -23.02 -2.21 2.52
N TYR A 36 -21.77 -1.82 2.81
CA TYR A 36 -20.71 -2.78 3.12
C TYR A 36 -20.97 -3.52 4.44
N ARG A 37 -21.53 -2.85 5.45
CA ARG A 37 -21.96 -3.50 6.70
C ARG A 37 -22.97 -4.62 6.41
N ASN A 38 -24.00 -4.34 5.64
CA ASN A 38 -25.01 -5.33 5.27
C ASN A 38 -24.41 -6.48 4.45
N LYS A 39 -23.51 -6.17 3.51
CA LYS A 39 -22.84 -7.17 2.67
C LYS A 39 -21.93 -8.09 3.49
N ILE A 40 -21.23 -7.58 4.51
CA ILE A 40 -20.43 -8.38 5.45
C ILE A 40 -21.35 -9.26 6.31
N THR A 41 -22.44 -8.71 6.85
CA THR A 41 -23.40 -9.49 7.65
C THR A 41 -24.03 -10.63 6.86
N LEU A 42 -24.41 -10.40 5.59
CA LEU A 42 -24.93 -11.47 4.73
C LEU A 42 -23.91 -12.59 4.49
N ASN A 43 -22.62 -12.25 4.39
CA ASN A 43 -21.55 -13.19 4.05
C ASN A 43 -20.78 -13.69 5.29
N MET A 44 -21.28 -13.50 6.51
CA MET A 44 -20.56 -13.85 7.75
C MET A 44 -20.15 -15.32 7.83
N ASN A 45 -20.94 -16.21 7.23
CA ASN A 45 -20.69 -17.66 7.19
C ASN A 45 -19.82 -18.10 6.01
N ASN A 46 -19.43 -17.17 5.13
CA ASN A 46 -18.58 -17.43 3.98
C ASN A 46 -17.34 -16.52 4.04
N PRO A 47 -16.25 -16.96 4.72
CA PRO A 47 -15.04 -16.17 4.88
C PRO A 47 -14.44 -15.68 3.55
N LYS A 48 -14.56 -16.46 2.47
CA LYS A 48 -14.05 -16.08 1.14
C LYS A 48 -14.80 -14.87 0.59
N GLU A 49 -16.12 -14.87 0.64
CA GLU A 49 -16.95 -13.75 0.15
C GLU A 49 -16.88 -12.52 1.08
N MET A 50 -16.73 -12.76 2.39
CA MET A 50 -16.42 -11.70 3.34
C MET A 50 -15.11 -10.99 2.99
N TRP A 51 -14.03 -11.74 2.76
CA TRP A 51 -12.73 -11.18 2.39
C TRP A 51 -12.74 -10.48 1.03
N LYS A 52 -13.52 -10.99 0.05
CA LYS A 52 -13.78 -10.23 -1.18
C LYS A 52 -14.37 -8.87 -0.85
N THR A 53 -15.47 -8.83 -0.10
CA THR A 53 -16.14 -7.58 0.30
C THR A 53 -15.19 -6.59 0.99
N VAL A 54 -14.28 -7.07 1.83
CA VAL A 54 -13.24 -6.24 2.47
C VAL A 54 -12.23 -5.70 1.46
N ASN A 55 -11.81 -6.51 0.49
CA ASN A 55 -10.92 -6.06 -0.59
C ASN A 55 -11.59 -5.02 -1.48
N GLU A 56 -12.87 -5.19 -1.82
CA GLU A 56 -13.66 -4.20 -2.56
C GLU A 56 -13.74 -2.87 -1.80
N PHE A 57 -14.08 -2.93 -0.50
CA PHE A 57 -14.14 -1.74 0.37
C PHE A 57 -12.78 -1.01 0.44
N SER A 58 -11.70 -1.77 0.49
CA SER A 58 -10.33 -1.25 0.57
C SER A 58 -9.80 -0.72 -0.77
N GLY A 59 -10.59 -0.79 -1.86
CA GLY A 59 -10.16 -0.38 -3.20
C GLY A 59 -9.10 -1.30 -3.83
N ARG A 60 -8.92 -2.51 -3.28
CA ARG A 60 -7.92 -3.50 -3.74
C ARG A 60 -8.42 -4.38 -4.88
N GLU A 61 -9.50 -3.97 -5.55
CA GLU A 61 -10.26 -4.86 -6.43
C GLU A 61 -9.48 -5.33 -7.66
N ASN A 62 -8.46 -4.60 -8.14
CA ASN A 62 -7.72 -4.98 -9.36
C ASN A 62 -6.28 -4.43 -9.42
N GLU A 63 -5.56 -4.35 -8.30
CA GLU A 63 -4.08 -4.25 -8.37
C GLU A 63 -3.48 -5.65 -8.46
N GLY A 64 -3.81 -6.34 -9.55
CA GLY A 64 -3.05 -7.50 -9.98
C GLY A 64 -1.60 -7.08 -10.21
N SER A 65 -0.73 -7.51 -9.29
CA SER A 65 0.71 -7.80 -9.49
C SER A 65 1.65 -6.72 -10.03
N ARG A 66 1.25 -5.46 -10.23
CA ARG A 66 2.16 -4.44 -10.82
C ARG A 66 3.16 -3.79 -9.86
N ASN A 67 3.15 -4.16 -8.59
CA ASN A 67 4.10 -3.62 -7.60
C ASN A 67 5.28 -4.58 -7.34
N GLY A 68 5.61 -5.45 -8.30
CA GLY A 68 6.83 -6.24 -8.26
C GLY A 68 8.04 -5.37 -8.56
N ILE A 69 9.15 -5.56 -7.84
CA ILE A 69 10.42 -4.94 -8.18
C ILE A 69 10.91 -5.58 -9.48
N GLU A 70 10.80 -4.86 -10.59
CA GLU A 70 11.24 -5.35 -11.90
C GLU A 70 12.77 -5.35 -12.01
N ARG A 71 13.43 -4.40 -11.33
CA ARG A 71 14.86 -4.13 -11.52
C ARG A 71 15.50 -3.56 -10.26
N ILE A 72 16.75 -3.93 -10.02
CA ILE A 72 17.63 -3.30 -9.02
C ILE A 72 18.99 -3.01 -9.63
N VAL A 73 19.71 -2.05 -9.06
CA VAL A 73 21.11 -1.76 -9.42
C VAL A 73 22.00 -2.23 -8.29
N VAL A 74 22.88 -3.19 -8.57
CA VAL A 74 23.89 -3.70 -7.64
C VAL A 74 25.26 -3.47 -8.26
N HIS A 75 26.15 -2.77 -7.55
CA HIS A 75 27.50 -2.42 -8.02
C HIS A 75 27.53 -1.78 -9.42
N GLY A 76 26.55 -0.91 -9.72
CA GLY A 76 26.45 -0.22 -11.01
C GLY A 76 25.96 -1.10 -12.17
N ARG A 77 25.59 -2.36 -11.91
CA ARG A 77 24.97 -3.25 -12.91
C ARG A 77 23.48 -3.40 -12.62
N GLU A 78 22.69 -3.24 -13.67
CA GLU A 78 21.25 -3.44 -13.62
C GLU A 78 20.95 -4.95 -13.66
N ILE A 79 20.12 -5.40 -12.72
CA ILE A 79 19.64 -6.78 -12.61
C ILE A 79 18.12 -6.73 -12.72
N ALA A 80 17.58 -7.42 -13.73
CA ALA A 80 16.14 -7.53 -13.98
C ALA A 80 15.64 -8.99 -14.04
N ASP A 81 16.56 -9.97 -13.88
CA ASP A 81 16.21 -11.38 -13.83
C ASP A 81 15.65 -11.76 -12.45
N GLU A 82 14.45 -12.34 -12.41
CA GLU A 82 13.73 -12.66 -11.17
C GLU A 82 14.53 -13.55 -10.20
N ARG A 83 15.26 -14.54 -10.72
CA ARG A 83 16.05 -15.44 -9.87
C ARG A 83 17.23 -14.70 -9.28
N LYS A 84 17.92 -13.89 -10.09
CA LYS A 84 19.02 -13.05 -9.63
C LYS A 84 18.56 -12.01 -8.61
N LEU A 85 17.39 -11.41 -8.83
CA LEU A 85 16.76 -10.50 -7.87
C LEU A 85 16.56 -11.20 -6.52
N ALA A 86 15.89 -12.35 -6.52
CA ALA A 86 15.64 -13.12 -5.30
C ALA A 86 16.96 -13.49 -4.58
N SER A 87 17.98 -13.93 -5.32
CA SER A 87 19.30 -14.23 -4.76
C SER A 87 19.95 -13.01 -4.12
N GLN A 88 19.94 -11.85 -4.78
CA GLN A 88 20.51 -10.60 -4.25
C GLN A 88 19.77 -10.12 -2.99
N PHE A 89 18.44 -10.21 -2.98
CA PHE A 89 17.64 -9.89 -1.80
C PHE A 89 17.97 -10.80 -0.62
N ASN A 90 18.07 -12.11 -0.86
CA ASN A 90 18.42 -13.07 0.18
C ASN A 90 19.83 -12.83 0.72
N GLU A 91 20.80 -12.59 -0.15
CA GLU A 91 22.18 -12.29 0.23
C GLU A 91 22.27 -11.01 1.07
N PHE A 92 21.58 -9.94 0.66
CA PHE A 92 21.53 -8.70 1.43
C PHE A 92 20.91 -8.92 2.82
N LEU A 93 19.72 -9.53 2.90
CA LEU A 93 18.99 -9.68 4.17
C LEU A 93 19.66 -10.66 5.14
N THR A 94 20.31 -11.70 4.62
CA THR A 94 21.09 -12.64 5.47
C THR A 94 22.45 -12.08 5.87
N GLY A 95 23.06 -11.23 5.02
CA GLY A 95 24.35 -10.61 5.26
C GLY A 95 24.30 -9.38 6.17
N VAL A 96 23.19 -8.63 6.16
CA VAL A 96 23.08 -7.34 6.88
C VAL A 96 23.35 -7.48 8.38
N GLY A 97 22.90 -8.57 9.00
CA GLY A 97 23.12 -8.83 10.42
C GLY A 97 24.61 -8.96 10.77
N LYS A 98 25.39 -9.63 9.92
CA LYS A 98 26.85 -9.76 10.11
C LYS A 98 27.54 -8.41 9.98
N ILE A 99 27.16 -7.61 8.98
CA ILE A 99 27.71 -6.28 8.75
C ILE A 99 27.41 -5.36 9.94
N LEU A 100 26.17 -5.36 10.43
CA LEU A 100 25.77 -4.56 11.58
C LEU A 100 26.51 -4.98 12.85
N ALA A 101 26.64 -6.29 13.10
CA ALA A 101 27.38 -6.81 14.25
C ALA A 101 28.88 -6.44 14.23
N GLN A 102 29.49 -6.35 13.05
CA GLN A 102 30.88 -5.89 12.89
C GLN A 102 31.02 -4.37 13.05
N THR A 103 30.00 -3.61 12.66
CA THR A 103 29.99 -2.14 12.72
C THR A 103 29.74 -1.62 14.14
N ILE A 104 28.94 -2.35 14.92
CA ILE A 104 28.69 -2.04 16.34
C ILE A 104 29.92 -2.51 17.12
N LYS A 105 30.74 -1.57 17.59
CA LYS A 105 31.82 -1.86 18.54
C LYS A 105 31.20 -2.56 19.76
N GLN A 106 31.59 -3.81 20.02
CA GLN A 106 31.18 -4.45 21.26
C GLN A 106 31.66 -3.61 22.43
N PRO A 107 30.82 -3.32 23.44
CA PRO A 107 31.31 -2.70 24.65
C PRO A 107 32.43 -3.57 25.22
N LEU A 108 33.57 -2.95 25.51
CA LEU A 108 34.71 -3.57 26.17
C LEU A 108 34.18 -4.30 27.41
N ARG A 109 34.29 -5.63 27.43
CA ARG A 109 34.03 -6.42 28.64
C ARG A 109 35.21 -6.17 29.58
N GLU A 110 35.09 -5.13 30.39
CA GLU A 110 36.01 -4.88 31.49
C GLU A 110 35.75 -5.90 32.61
N HIS A 111 36.80 -6.68 32.91
CA HIS A 111 37.09 -7.37 34.17
C HIS A 111 36.14 -8.50 34.66
N ASP A 112 36.35 -9.71 34.12
CA ASP A 112 36.38 -10.93 34.96
C ASP A 112 37.84 -11.20 35.36
N GLN A 113 38.38 -10.38 36.26
CA GLN A 113 39.57 -10.72 37.05
C GLN A 113 39.32 -10.35 38.51
N GLN A 114 38.48 -11.15 39.16
CA GLN A 114 38.63 -11.42 40.59
C GLN A 114 38.66 -12.94 40.76
N SER A 115 39.88 -13.48 40.69
CA SER A 115 40.19 -14.79 41.25
C SER A 115 41.36 -14.62 42.22
N LYS A 116 41.12 -15.08 43.44
CA LYS A 116 41.97 -15.21 44.63
C LYS A 116 42.06 -13.99 45.54
#